data_AF-A0A939QYL7-F1
#
_entry.id   AF-A0A939QYL7-F1
#
_cell.length_a   1.000
_cell.length_b   1.000
_cell.length_c   1.000
_cell.angle_alpha   90.00
_cell.angle_beta   90.00
_cell.angle_gamma   90.00
#
_symmetry.space_group_name_H-M   'P 1'
#
loop_
_entity.id
_entity.type
_entity.pdbx_description
1 polymer ?
#
loop_
_entity_poly.entity_id
_entity_poly.type
_entity_poly.pdbx_seq_one_letter_code
_entity_poly.pdbx_strand_id
1 'polypeptide(L)'
;GDYSYKSLRAYTDEAEDTLSNRCNKATLEEDRIVMSIVNKIGKDAFLKMKKEHYNKQLENFCINADTKHTHDIIDGYIVPRAGFIYLTPLSTNGRAPFYSSVKVIGDTKIPTLRFNIAILLLMSIIAAIMLYSDRPARYLRKEQQ
;
A
#
# COMPACT_ATOMS: atom_id res chain seq x y z
N GLY A 1 37.44 -7.81 -14.19
CA GLY A 1 36.25 -8.19 -14.99
C GLY A 1 35.78 -6.94 -15.67
N ASP A 2 35.83 -6.93 -17.00
CA ASP A 2 35.70 -5.74 -17.83
C ASP A 2 34.22 -5.33 -17.97
N TYR A 3 33.72 -4.49 -17.05
CA TYR A 3 32.40 -3.87 -17.18
C TYR A 3 32.52 -2.74 -18.22
N SER A 4 32.38 -3.07 -19.49
CA SER A 4 32.40 -2.07 -20.56
C SER A 4 31.29 -1.04 -20.34
N TYR A 5 31.66 0.22 -20.09
CA TYR A 5 30.69 1.32 -19.87
C TYR A 5 29.66 1.47 -21.00
N LYS A 6 29.96 0.98 -22.21
CA LYS A 6 29.02 0.93 -23.34
C LYS A 6 27.85 -0.03 -23.10
N SER A 7 28.09 -1.22 -22.55
CA SER A 7 27.01 -2.19 -22.28
C SER A 7 26.16 -1.75 -21.09
N LEU A 8 26.75 -1.07 -20.11
CA LEU A 8 26.00 -0.50 -18.99
C LEU A 8 25.07 0.63 -19.44
N ARG A 9 25.55 1.55 -20.30
CA ARG A 9 24.70 2.60 -20.89
C ARG A 9 23.58 2.02 -21.73
N ALA A 10 23.89 1.04 -22.59
CA ALA A 10 22.86 0.38 -23.40
C ALA A 10 21.76 -0.25 -22.53
N TYR A 11 22.15 -0.89 -21.41
CA TYR A 11 21.20 -1.44 -20.44
C TYR A 11 20.35 -0.35 -19.77
N THR A 12 20.95 0.76 -19.34
CA THR A 12 20.20 1.85 -18.71
C THR A 12 19.24 2.52 -19.69
N ASP A 13 19.64 2.68 -20.95
CA ASP A 13 18.82 3.29 -22.00
C ASP A 13 17.62 2.39 -22.33
N GLU A 14 17.84 1.07 -22.45
CA GLU A 14 16.75 0.10 -22.66
C GLU A 14 15.78 0.05 -21.48
N ALA A 15 16.30 0.10 -20.26
CA ALA A 15 15.50 0.14 -19.04
C ALA A 15 14.66 1.43 -18.98
N GLU A 16 15.24 2.58 -19.32
CA GLU A 16 14.56 3.87 -19.36
C GLU A 16 13.42 3.87 -20.38
N ASP A 17 13.67 3.39 -21.60
CA ASP A 17 12.64 3.30 -22.64
C ASP A 17 11.50 2.35 -22.23
N THR A 18 11.85 1.18 -21.67
CA THR A 18 10.85 0.22 -21.18
C THR A 18 9.99 0.80 -20.06
N LEU A 19 10.61 1.49 -19.09
CA LEU A 19 9.88 2.12 -18.00
C LEU A 19 9.02 3.28 -18.50
N SER A 20 9.55 4.12 -19.39
CA SER A 20 8.82 5.25 -19.98
C SER A 20 7.57 4.77 -20.73
N ASN A 21 7.70 3.74 -21.56
CA ASN A 21 6.58 3.14 -22.28
C ASN A 21 5.51 2.57 -21.34
N ARG A 22 5.92 1.92 -20.24
CA ARG A 22 4.99 1.41 -19.22
C ARG A 22 4.27 2.55 -18.48
N CYS A 23 5.00 3.59 -18.09
CA CYS A 23 4.44 4.78 -17.45
C CYS A 23 3.41 5.44 -18.36
N ASN A 24 3.77 5.71 -19.62
CA ASN A 24 2.86 6.31 -20.60
C ASN A 24 1.59 5.48 -20.78
N LYS A 25 1.71 4.16 -20.88
CA LYS A 25 0.55 3.27 -20.98
C LYS A 25 -0.35 3.35 -19.74
N ALA A 26 0.23 3.38 -18.54
CA ALA A 26 -0.53 3.51 -17.31
C ALA A 26 -1.26 4.87 -17.22
N THR A 27 -0.58 5.96 -17.56
CA THR A 27 -1.16 7.31 -17.61
C THR A 27 -2.31 7.39 -18.61
N LEU A 28 -2.16 6.80 -19.81
CA LEU A 28 -3.22 6.78 -20.81
C LEU A 28 -4.47 6.00 -20.36
N GLU A 29 -4.30 4.89 -19.65
CA GLU A 29 -5.42 4.14 -19.09
C GLU A 29 -6.10 4.92 -17.95
N GLU A 30 -5.33 5.59 -17.09
CA GLU A 30 -5.87 6.49 -16.06
C GLU A 30 -6.70 7.61 -16.70
N ASP A 31 -6.14 8.33 -17.67
CA ASP A 31 -6.79 9.42 -18.38
C ASP A 31 -8.07 8.95 -19.08
N ARG A 32 -8.05 7.75 -19.69
CA ARG A 32 -9.25 7.15 -20.29
C ARG A 32 -10.36 6.97 -19.25
N ILE A 33 -10.05 6.43 -18.07
CA ILE A 33 -11.03 6.23 -17.00
C ILE A 33 -11.56 7.57 -16.51
N VAL A 34 -10.67 8.54 -16.24
CA VAL A 34 -11.04 9.89 -15.79
C VAL A 34 -11.94 10.56 -16.82
N MET A 35 -11.57 10.55 -18.10
CA MET A 35 -12.40 11.10 -19.18
C MET A 35 -13.76 10.39 -19.27
N SER A 36 -13.81 9.06 -19.11
CA SER A 36 -15.07 8.32 -19.13
C SER A 36 -16.02 8.75 -18.01
N ILE A 37 -15.48 9.08 -16.83
CA ILE A 37 -16.27 9.54 -15.68
C ILE A 37 -16.69 10.99 -15.92
N VAL A 38 -15.74 11.87 -16.30
CA VAL A 38 -16.01 13.28 -16.59
C VAL A 38 -17.07 13.44 -17.68
N ASN A 39 -17.04 12.61 -18.72
CA ASN A 39 -18.05 12.62 -19.78
C ASN A 39 -19.45 12.18 -19.29
N LYS A 40 -19.52 11.34 -18.25
CA LYS A 40 -20.80 10.87 -17.68
C LYS A 40 -21.42 11.84 -16.69
N ILE A 41 -20.62 12.45 -15.83
CA ILE A 41 -21.13 13.27 -14.70
C ILE A 41 -20.85 14.77 -14.86
N GLY A 42 -19.99 15.15 -15.81
CA GLY A 42 -19.51 16.52 -15.98
C GLY A 42 -18.30 16.82 -15.11
N LYS A 43 -17.47 17.78 -15.55
CA LYS A 43 -16.22 18.17 -14.89
C LYS A 43 -16.45 18.71 -13.47
N ASP A 44 -17.49 19.50 -13.28
CA ASP A 44 -17.80 20.12 -11.98
C ASP A 44 -18.27 19.08 -10.95
N ALA A 45 -19.09 18.12 -11.38
CA ALA A 45 -19.52 17.03 -10.51
C ALA A 45 -18.34 16.10 -10.15
N PHE A 46 -17.42 15.84 -11.10
CA PHE A 46 -16.20 15.09 -10.83
C PHE A 46 -15.31 15.80 -9.80
N LEU A 47 -15.13 17.12 -9.93
CA LEU A 47 -14.34 17.91 -8.97
C LEU A 47 -14.99 17.91 -7.58
N LYS A 48 -16.31 18.04 -7.51
CA LYS A 48 -17.06 17.94 -6.25
C LYS A 48 -16.91 16.56 -5.61
N MET A 49 -17.08 15.49 -6.38
CA MET A 49 -16.90 14.11 -5.93
C MET A 49 -15.49 13.89 -5.35
N LYS A 50 -14.45 14.36 -6.08
CA LYS A 50 -13.06 14.31 -5.60
C LYS A 50 -12.91 15.09 -4.29
N LYS A 51 -13.48 16.28 -4.17
CA LYS A 51 -13.38 17.08 -2.94
C LYS A 51 -14.06 16.41 -1.75
N GLU A 52 -15.19 15.73 -1.96
CA GLU A 52 -15.98 15.10 -0.89
C GLU A 52 -15.42 13.75 -0.44
N HIS A 53 -14.84 12.97 -1.34
CA HIS A 53 -14.43 11.58 -1.07
C HIS A 53 -12.92 11.37 -1.03
N TYR A 54 -12.11 12.40 -1.29
CA TYR A 54 -10.66 12.30 -1.27
C TYR A 54 -10.06 12.95 -0.02
N ASN A 55 -9.43 12.15 0.83
CA ASN A 55 -8.69 12.63 1.98
C ASN A 55 -7.18 12.57 1.72
N LYS A 56 -6.57 13.74 1.51
CA LYS A 56 -5.11 13.87 1.30
C LYS A 56 -4.28 13.32 2.46
N GLN A 57 -4.77 13.39 3.71
CA GLN A 57 -4.05 12.81 4.84
C GLN A 57 -4.05 11.28 4.77
N LEU A 58 -5.17 10.69 4.36
CA LEU A 58 -5.27 9.24 4.17
C LEU A 58 -4.40 8.77 3.00
N GLU A 59 -4.37 9.53 1.90
CA GLU A 59 -3.47 9.31 0.79
C GLU A 59 -2.00 9.31 1.25
N ASN A 60 -1.56 10.37 1.94
CA ASN A 60 -0.19 10.47 2.42
C ASN A 60 0.16 9.31 3.36
N PHE A 61 -0.78 8.89 4.20
CA PHE A 61 -0.56 7.78 5.11
C PHE A 61 -0.45 6.42 4.39
N CYS A 62 -1.30 6.17 3.39
CA CYS A 62 -1.36 4.90 2.67
C CYS A 62 -0.28 4.78 1.58
N ILE A 63 -0.09 5.84 0.78
CA ILE A 63 0.79 5.86 -0.39
C ILE A 63 2.19 6.36 -0.01
N ASN A 64 2.31 7.12 1.08
CA ASN A 64 3.53 7.87 1.39
C ASN A 64 3.87 8.90 0.30
N ALA A 65 2.84 9.50 -0.31
CA ALA A 65 2.94 10.37 -1.49
C ALA A 65 3.76 11.67 -1.27
N ASP A 66 3.93 12.09 -0.01
CA ASP A 66 4.64 13.31 0.39
C ASP A 66 6.13 13.08 0.71
N THR A 67 6.64 11.86 0.54
CA THR A 67 8.06 11.60 0.79
C THR A 67 8.95 12.08 -0.36
N LYS A 68 9.92 12.95 -0.05
CA LYS A 68 11.00 13.36 -0.97
C LYS A 68 11.84 12.17 -1.49
N HIS A 69 11.75 11.01 -0.84
CA HIS A 69 12.49 9.79 -1.19
C HIS A 69 11.51 8.70 -1.63
N THR A 70 11.31 8.57 -2.94
CA THR A 70 10.38 7.59 -3.54
C THR A 70 10.92 6.16 -3.52
N HIS A 71 12.25 5.98 -3.42
CA HIS A 71 12.93 4.70 -3.42
C HIS A 71 14.19 4.74 -2.53
N ASP A 72 14.57 3.60 -1.99
CA ASP A 72 15.83 3.36 -1.30
C ASP A 72 16.61 2.25 -2.02
N ILE A 73 17.94 2.22 -1.81
CA ILE A 73 18.79 1.13 -2.28
C ILE A 73 19.22 0.31 -1.06
N ILE A 74 18.78 -0.95 -0.99
CA ILE A 74 19.13 -1.88 0.09
C ILE A 74 19.74 -3.12 -0.56
N ASP A 75 20.95 -3.49 -0.15
CA ASP A 75 21.69 -4.68 -0.63
C ASP A 75 21.80 -4.76 -2.17
N GLY A 76 21.91 -3.61 -2.84
CA GLY A 76 21.97 -3.52 -4.31
C GLY A 76 20.62 -3.61 -5.02
N TYR A 77 19.51 -3.69 -4.29
CA TYR A 77 18.16 -3.69 -4.82
C TYR A 77 17.48 -2.33 -4.63
N ILE A 78 16.78 -1.86 -5.67
CA ILE A 78 15.95 -0.67 -5.61
C ILE A 78 14.61 -1.07 -4.98
N VAL A 79 14.37 -0.59 -3.76
CA VAL A 79 13.15 -0.86 -3.00
C VAL A 79 12.30 0.42 -2.99
N PRO A 80 11.06 0.39 -3.52
CA PRO A 80 10.20 1.57 -3.48
C PRO A 80 9.82 1.90 -2.03
N ARG A 81 9.85 3.19 -1.68
CA ARG A 81 9.43 3.76 -0.39
C ARG A 81 8.08 4.47 -0.43
N ALA A 82 7.58 4.71 -1.63
CA ALA A 82 6.22 5.19 -1.87
C ALA A 82 5.42 4.16 -2.68
N GLY A 83 4.10 4.24 -2.60
CA GLY A 83 3.19 3.38 -3.35
C GLY A 83 3.10 1.94 -2.84
N PHE A 84 3.56 1.64 -1.62
CA PHE A 84 3.51 0.27 -1.04
C PHE A 84 2.14 -0.40 -1.13
N ILE A 85 1.05 0.36 -1.11
CA ILE A 85 -0.30 -0.16 -1.28
C ILE A 85 -0.51 -0.85 -2.64
N TYR A 86 0.17 -0.39 -3.68
CA TYR A 86 0.09 -0.92 -5.05
C TYR A 86 1.05 -2.08 -5.28
N LEU A 87 2.03 -2.27 -4.39
CA LEU A 87 2.97 -3.38 -4.49
C LEU A 87 2.34 -4.68 -3.99
N THR A 88 2.44 -5.70 -4.82
CA THR A 88 2.21 -7.08 -4.40
C THR A 88 3.46 -7.57 -3.67
N PRO A 89 3.33 -8.10 -2.44
CA PRO A 89 4.47 -8.56 -1.68
C PRO A 89 5.04 -9.81 -2.35
N LEU A 90 6.37 -9.85 -2.53
CA LEU A 90 7.06 -11.04 -3.06
C LEU A 90 7.12 -12.18 -2.04
N SER A 91 6.93 -11.89 -0.75
CA SER A 91 7.02 -12.89 0.32
C SER A 91 5.70 -13.65 0.50
N THR A 92 5.77 -14.97 0.46
CA THR A 92 4.65 -15.91 0.70
C THR A 92 4.36 -16.17 2.18
N ASN A 93 5.22 -15.68 3.09
CA ASN A 93 5.17 -16.03 4.52
C ASN A 93 4.40 -14.99 5.36
N GLY A 94 3.45 -14.25 4.78
CA GLY A 94 2.67 -13.24 5.50
C GLY A 94 3.41 -11.94 5.83
N ARG A 95 4.71 -11.84 5.52
CA ARG A 95 5.51 -10.62 5.65
C ARG A 95 5.20 -9.66 4.50
N ALA A 96 4.09 -8.95 4.65
CA ALA A 96 3.69 -7.85 3.78
C ALA A 96 3.62 -6.56 4.61
N PRO A 97 3.97 -5.40 4.02
CA PRO A 97 3.69 -4.10 4.62
C PRO A 97 2.22 -4.01 5.07
N PHE A 98 1.95 -3.32 6.18
CA PHE A 98 0.61 -3.26 6.78
C PHE A 98 -0.47 -2.74 5.81
N TYR A 99 -0.08 -1.86 4.88
CA TYR A 99 -0.95 -1.28 3.86
C TYR A 99 -0.86 -1.95 2.49
N SER A 100 -0.11 -3.04 2.32
CA SER A 100 -0.06 -3.75 1.03
C SER A 100 -1.48 -4.16 0.59
N SER A 101 -1.77 -4.14 -0.71
CA SER A 101 -3.09 -4.51 -1.26
C SER A 101 -3.54 -5.92 -0.84
N VAL A 102 -2.60 -6.84 -0.69
CA VAL A 102 -2.87 -8.25 -0.38
C VAL A 102 -1.94 -8.78 0.70
N LYS A 103 -2.47 -9.61 1.58
CA LYS A 103 -1.68 -10.47 2.46
C LYS A 103 -1.65 -11.87 1.87
N VAL A 104 -0.44 -12.37 1.63
CA VAL A 104 -0.22 -13.74 1.15
C VAL A 104 0.08 -14.60 2.38
N ILE A 105 -0.77 -15.58 2.65
CA ILE A 105 -0.56 -16.58 3.70
C ILE A 105 -0.52 -17.94 3.00
N GLY A 106 0.69 -18.50 2.83
CA GLY A 106 0.89 -19.70 2.02
C GLY A 106 0.52 -19.41 0.56
N ASP A 107 -0.44 -20.16 0.01
CA ASP A 107 -0.92 -19.98 -1.38
C ASP A 107 -2.15 -19.06 -1.49
N THR A 108 -2.72 -18.62 -0.36
CA THR A 108 -3.97 -17.84 -0.38
C THR A 108 -3.69 -16.34 -0.33
N LYS A 109 -4.23 -15.59 -1.31
CA LYS A 109 -4.21 -14.12 -1.35
C LYS A 109 -5.45 -13.57 -0.66
N ILE A 110 -5.28 -12.93 0.49
CA ILE A 110 -6.36 -12.31 1.26
C ILE A 110 -6.28 -10.78 1.09
N PRO A 111 -7.35 -10.10 0.66
CA PRO A 111 -7.38 -8.64 0.64
C PRO A 111 -7.11 -8.06 2.02
N THR A 112 -6.14 -7.15 2.12
CA THR A 112 -5.67 -6.63 3.42
C THR A 112 -6.76 -5.93 4.22
N LEU A 113 -7.73 -5.29 3.56
CA LEU A 113 -8.90 -4.71 4.23
C LEU A 113 -9.68 -5.76 5.04
N ARG A 114 -9.98 -6.90 4.43
CA ARG A 114 -10.73 -7.99 5.08
C ARG A 114 -9.93 -8.62 6.21
N PHE A 115 -8.62 -8.77 6.00
CA PHE A 115 -7.71 -9.27 7.02
C PHE A 115 -7.63 -8.35 8.25
N ASN A 116 -7.48 -7.04 8.03
CA ASN A 116 -7.40 -6.06 9.12
C ASN A 116 -8.73 -5.95 9.88
N ILE A 117 -9.87 -5.99 9.18
CA ILE A 117 -11.20 -6.03 9.83
C ILE A 117 -11.35 -7.31 10.66
N ALA A 118 -10.93 -8.47 10.13
CA ALA A 118 -11.00 -9.73 10.87
C ALA A 118 -10.12 -9.69 12.14
N ILE A 119 -8.93 -9.09 12.09
CA ILE A 119 -8.08 -8.87 13.27
C ILE A 119 -8.74 -7.92 14.26
N LEU A 120 -9.34 -6.82 13.80
CA LEU A 120 -10.04 -5.88 14.68
C LEU A 120 -11.17 -6.61 15.44
N LEU A 121 -11.97 -7.39 14.72
CA LEU A 121 -13.04 -8.20 15.30
C LEU A 121 -12.49 -9.24 16.29
N LEU A 122 -11.39 -9.91 15.94
CA LEU A 122 -10.71 -10.85 16.84
C LEU A 122 -10.26 -10.15 18.13
N MET A 123 -9.64 -8.98 18.04
CA MET A 123 -9.21 -8.19 19.20
C MET A 123 -10.42 -7.75 20.04
N SER A 124 -11.52 -7.33 19.41
CA SER A 124 -12.76 -6.98 20.11
C SER A 124 -13.35 -8.19 20.86
N ILE A 125 -13.34 -9.38 20.28
CA ILE A 125 -13.80 -10.61 20.92
C ILE A 125 -12.90 -10.96 22.11
N ILE A 126 -11.58 -10.92 21.93
CA ILE A 126 -10.61 -11.18 23.01
C ILE A 126 -10.82 -10.18 24.15
N ALA A 127 -11.00 -8.90 23.85
CA ALA A 127 -11.27 -7.87 24.85
C ALA A 127 -12.59 -8.13 25.59
N ALA A 128 -13.65 -8.53 24.89
CA ALA A 128 -14.93 -8.88 25.50
C ALA A 128 -14.82 -10.10 26.44
N ILE A 129 -14.09 -11.14 26.01
CA ILE A 129 -13.81 -12.33 26.84
C ILE A 129 -12.97 -11.94 28.06
N MET A 130 -11.96 -11.09 27.88
CA MET A 130 -11.09 -10.62 28.96
C MET A 130 -11.84 -9.78 29.99
N LEU A 131 -12.77 -8.94 29.55
CA LEU A 131 -13.67 -8.17 30.42
C LEU A 131 -14.63 -9.10 31.17
N TYR A 132 -15.23 -10.08 30.48
CA TYR A 132 -16.12 -11.05 31.11
C TYR A 132 -15.39 -11.96 32.11
N SER A 133 -14.14 -12.31 31.85
CA SER A 133 -13.36 -13.18 32.72
C SER A 133 -12.91 -12.52 34.03
N ASP A 134 -13.11 -11.21 34.21
CA ASP A 134 -12.78 -10.39 35.40
C ASP A 134 -11.34 -10.54 35.96
N ARG A 135 -10.47 -11.24 35.22
CA ARG A 135 -9.05 -11.43 35.52
C ARG A 135 -8.27 -10.12 35.54
N PRO A 136 -8.42 -9.16 34.62
CA PRO A 136 -7.66 -7.91 34.69
C PRO A 136 -8.03 -7.08 35.93
N ALA A 137 -9.31 -7.05 36.32
CA ALA A 137 -9.78 -6.35 37.51
C ALA A 137 -9.21 -6.94 38.82
N ARG A 138 -8.87 -8.23 38.82
CA ARG A 138 -8.23 -8.92 39.96
C ARG A 138 -6.72 -8.65 40.05
N TYR A 139 -6.04 -8.42 38.92
CA TYR A 139 -4.63 -8.02 38.90
C TYR A 139 -4.45 -6.55 39.31
N LEU A 140 -5.29 -5.64 38.81
CA LEU A 140 -5.27 -4.22 39.19
C LEU A 140 -5.57 -3.96 40.68
N ARG A 141 -6.36 -4.82 41.34
CA ARG A 141 -6.70 -4.70 42.77
C ARG A 141 -5.58 -5.16 43.71
N LYS A 142 -4.63 -5.95 43.22
CA LYS A 142 -3.52 -6.51 44.01
C LYS A 142 -2.36 -5.53 44.20
N GLU A 143 -2.27 -4.48 43.40
CA GLU A 143 -1.23 -3.44 43.50
C GLU A 143 -1.61 -2.31 44.49
N GLN A 144 -2.81 -2.37 45.08
CA GLN A 144 -3.34 -1.35 46.02
C GLN A 144 -3.40 -1.87 47.47
N GLN A 145 -2.80 -3.03 47.77
CA GLN A 145 -2.65 -3.58 49.13
C GLN A 145 -1.19 -3.66 49.53
#